data_AF-A0A6L7IUY7-F1
#
_entry.id   AF-A0A6L7IUY7-F1
#
_cell.length_a   1.000
_cell.length_b   1.000
_cell.length_c   1.000
_cell.angle_alpha   90.00
_cell.angle_beta   90.00
_cell.angle_gamma   90.00
#
_symmetry.space_group_name_H-M   'P 1'
#
loop_
_entity.id
_entity.type
_entity.pdbx_description
1 polymer ?
#
loop_
_entity_poly.entity_id
_entity_poly.type
_entity_poly.pdbx_seq_one_letter_code
_entity_poly.pdbx_strand_id
1 'polypeptide(L)'
;MSLGFYVDLQRCIGCRTCQVACKDRRDLQSAGPRPRRVDSFECGTYPDVSLFHLALSCNHCDDPACVAGCPTAALHKAGDGTVQYDADRCVVCRNCMTVCPYGAPQHDEDANLIAKCDACKALRDAGRNPVCVDACPMRALEFGELDGLRAAHGGDLTSELPVLPSADVTHPNLLLRPSAGALREDFREVTL
;
A
#
# COMPACT_ATOMS: atom_id res chain seq x y z
N MET A 1 -7.15 16.81 4.81
CA MET A 1 -7.92 15.68 4.26
C MET A 1 -6.90 14.66 3.83
N SER A 2 -6.86 13.55 4.55
CA SER A 2 -5.86 12.49 4.38
C SER A 2 -6.59 11.27 3.86
N LEU A 3 -6.33 10.95 2.60
CA LEU A 3 -6.88 9.79 1.92
C LEU A 3 -5.97 8.60 2.09
N GLY A 4 -6.55 7.46 2.45
CA GLY A 4 -5.78 6.26 2.71
C GLY A 4 -6.57 4.99 2.53
N PHE A 5 -5.85 3.87 2.67
CA PHE A 5 -6.45 2.55 2.66
C PHE A 5 -6.84 2.12 4.06
N TYR A 6 -8.01 1.50 4.17
CA TYR A 6 -8.33 0.58 5.26
C TYR A 6 -8.07 -0.86 4.80
N VAL A 7 -7.40 -1.66 5.61
CA VAL A 7 -7.08 -3.06 5.33
C VAL A 7 -7.47 -3.94 6.52
N ASP A 8 -8.34 -4.90 6.29
CA ASP A 8 -8.78 -5.88 7.28
C ASP A 8 -7.96 -7.17 7.17
N LEU A 9 -6.96 -7.33 8.05
CA LEU A 9 -6.09 -8.50 8.08
C LEU A 9 -6.80 -9.74 8.65
N GLN A 10 -7.95 -9.57 9.31
CA GLN A 10 -8.76 -10.70 9.79
C GLN A 10 -9.56 -11.34 8.64
N ARG A 11 -9.79 -10.59 7.55
CA ARG A 11 -10.51 -11.05 6.36
C ARG A 11 -9.61 -11.34 5.16
N CYS A 12 -8.40 -10.79 5.13
CA CYS A 12 -7.48 -10.97 4.01
C CYS A 12 -6.97 -12.42 3.94
N ILE A 13 -7.37 -13.16 2.90
CA ILE A 13 -6.96 -14.56 2.66
C ILE A 13 -5.74 -14.70 1.72
N GLY A 14 -5.04 -13.61 1.43
CA GLY A 14 -3.83 -13.68 0.61
C GLY A 14 -4.06 -14.01 -0.88
N CYS A 15 -5.29 -13.95 -1.41
CA CYS A 15 -5.60 -14.40 -2.78
C CYS A 15 -4.93 -13.62 -3.93
N ARG A 16 -4.25 -12.49 -3.65
CA ARG A 16 -3.54 -11.64 -4.64
C ARG A 16 -4.43 -11.05 -5.77
N THR A 17 -5.76 -11.21 -5.73
CA THR A 17 -6.68 -10.62 -6.73
C THR A 17 -6.53 -9.10 -6.82
N CYS A 18 -6.35 -8.41 -5.70
CA CYS A 18 -6.12 -6.96 -5.67
C CYS A 18 -4.79 -6.53 -6.29
N GLN A 19 -3.76 -7.40 -6.27
CA GLN A 19 -2.48 -7.18 -6.95
C GLN A 19 -2.65 -7.35 -8.47
N VAL A 20 -3.32 -8.43 -8.91
CA VAL A 20 -3.59 -8.68 -10.34
C VAL A 20 -4.42 -7.55 -10.95
N ALA A 21 -5.53 -7.17 -10.31
CA ALA A 21 -6.38 -6.07 -10.77
C ALA A 21 -5.63 -4.72 -10.84
N CYS A 22 -4.72 -4.48 -9.90
CA CYS A 22 -3.90 -3.27 -9.91
C CYS A 22 -2.92 -3.27 -11.09
N LYS A 23 -2.26 -4.40 -11.37
CA LYS A 23 -1.36 -4.53 -12.53
C LYS A 23 -2.10 -4.41 -13.85
N ASP A 24 -3.23 -5.09 -13.98
CA ASP A 24 -4.08 -5.09 -15.18
C ASP A 24 -4.55 -3.66 -15.54
N ARG A 25 -5.14 -2.94 -14.58
CA ARG A 25 -5.52 -1.52 -14.78
C ARG A 25 -4.36 -0.65 -15.27
N ARG A 26 -3.16 -0.95 -14.79
CA ARG A 26 -1.95 -0.16 -14.97
C ARG A 26 -1.11 -0.62 -16.17
N ASP A 27 -1.57 -1.64 -16.88
CA ASP A 27 -0.86 -2.28 -17.99
C ASP A 27 0.57 -2.73 -17.62
N LEU A 28 0.74 -3.26 -16.41
CA LEU A 28 2.04 -3.76 -15.92
C LEU A 28 2.18 -5.25 -16.25
N GLN A 29 2.72 -5.54 -17.44
CA GLN A 29 2.80 -6.89 -18.01
C GLN A 29 3.99 -7.73 -17.49
N SER A 30 5.02 -7.10 -16.94
CA SER A 30 6.17 -7.76 -16.32
C SER A 30 5.84 -8.34 -14.94
N ALA A 31 6.71 -9.21 -14.40
CA ALA A 31 6.51 -9.79 -13.06
C ALA A 31 6.48 -8.72 -11.95
N GLY A 32 7.44 -7.80 -11.98
CA GLY A 32 7.45 -6.55 -11.21
C GLY A 32 7.50 -5.37 -12.17
N PRO A 33 6.84 -4.24 -11.87
CA PRO A 33 6.43 -3.78 -10.54
C PRO A 33 5.05 -4.26 -10.05
N ARG A 34 4.85 -4.23 -8.72
CA ARG A 34 3.64 -4.59 -7.97
C ARG A 34 3.20 -3.41 -7.07
N PRO A 35 2.53 -2.37 -7.61
CA PRO A 35 2.14 -1.18 -6.88
C PRO A 35 1.17 -1.42 -5.71
N ARG A 36 0.40 -2.50 -5.81
CA ARG A 36 -0.23 -3.18 -4.68
C ARG A 36 0.34 -4.60 -4.64
N ARG A 37 0.77 -5.02 -3.45
CA ARG A 37 1.35 -6.35 -3.21
C ARG A 37 0.67 -7.01 -2.02
N VAL A 38 0.76 -8.32 -1.98
CA VAL A 38 0.25 -9.12 -0.86
C VAL A 38 1.39 -10.01 -0.38
N ASP A 39 1.92 -9.68 0.79
CA ASP A 39 3.01 -10.41 1.43
C ASP A 39 2.41 -11.31 2.52
N SER A 40 2.99 -12.51 2.73
CA SER A 40 2.45 -13.53 3.65
C SER A 40 3.46 -13.84 4.73
N PHE A 41 2.98 -14.02 5.95
CA PHE A 41 3.83 -14.19 7.13
C PHE A 41 3.31 -15.30 8.02
N GLU A 42 4.21 -16.18 8.46
CA GLU A 42 3.95 -17.18 9.49
C GLU A 42 4.51 -16.71 10.84
N CYS A 43 3.85 -17.09 11.94
CA CYS A 43 4.29 -16.80 13.30
C CYS A 43 4.09 -18.03 14.19
N GLY A 44 4.92 -18.16 15.23
CA GLY A 44 4.77 -19.17 16.26
C GLY A 44 5.24 -20.58 15.89
N THR A 45 4.96 -21.51 16.78
CA THR A 45 5.38 -22.92 16.67
C THR A 45 4.27 -23.83 17.18
N TYR A 46 4.17 -25.04 16.61
CA TYR A 46 3.10 -25.98 16.97
C TYR A 46 3.01 -26.19 18.50
N PRO A 47 1.81 -26.10 19.11
CA PRO A 47 0.48 -26.00 18.49
C PRO A 47 -0.05 -24.57 18.26
N ASP A 48 0.69 -23.54 18.66
CA ASP A 48 0.30 -22.13 18.52
C ASP A 48 0.97 -21.49 17.30
N VAL A 49 0.37 -21.73 16.14
CA VAL A 49 0.81 -21.19 14.84
C VAL A 49 -0.19 -20.20 14.29
N SER A 50 0.30 -19.19 13.58
CA SER A 50 -0.53 -18.21 12.88
C SER A 50 0.01 -17.94 11.48
N LEU A 51 -0.89 -17.60 10.56
CA LEU A 51 -0.59 -17.11 9.22
C LEU A 51 -1.41 -15.85 9.00
N PHE A 52 -0.78 -14.79 8.49
CA PHE A 52 -1.48 -13.57 8.08
C PHE A 52 -0.97 -13.06 6.75
N HIS A 53 -1.81 -12.26 6.09
CA HIS A 53 -1.51 -11.68 4.78
C HIS A 53 -1.66 -10.16 4.83
N LEU A 54 -0.61 -9.45 4.47
CA LEU A 54 -0.59 -7.99 4.43
C LEU A 54 -0.72 -7.50 2.98
N ALA A 55 -1.88 -6.95 2.65
CA ALA A 55 -2.13 -6.34 1.35
C ALA A 55 -1.80 -4.84 1.38
N LEU A 56 -0.60 -4.48 0.93
CA LEU A 56 -0.07 -3.11 1.01
C LEU A 56 0.05 -2.44 -0.36
N SER A 57 -0.05 -1.12 -0.39
CA SER A 57 0.26 -0.25 -1.53
C SER A 57 0.95 1.02 -1.04
N CYS A 58 1.16 2.04 -1.88
CA CYS A 58 1.60 3.34 -1.38
C CYS A 58 0.63 3.85 -0.30
N ASN A 59 1.19 4.27 0.83
CA ASN A 59 0.42 4.83 1.94
C ASN A 59 0.09 6.31 1.73
N HIS A 60 0.53 6.93 0.63
CA HIS A 60 0.30 8.34 0.32
C HIS A 60 0.53 9.26 1.53
N CYS A 61 1.62 9.00 2.27
CA CYS A 61 1.89 9.52 3.61
C CYS A 61 1.82 11.05 3.72
N ASP A 62 1.57 11.56 4.92
CA ASP A 62 1.52 13.00 5.19
C ASP A 62 2.90 13.66 5.15
N ASP A 63 3.93 12.95 5.60
CA ASP A 63 5.35 13.34 5.44
C ASP A 63 6.07 12.35 4.51
N PRO A 64 5.82 12.41 3.19
CA PRO A 64 6.31 11.42 2.25
C PRO A 64 7.81 11.59 1.99
N ALA A 65 8.63 10.72 2.59
CA ALA A 65 10.07 10.65 2.35
C ALA A 65 10.45 10.57 0.85
N CYS A 66 9.61 9.93 0.03
CA CYS A 66 9.83 9.82 -1.42
C CYS A 66 9.64 11.15 -2.18
N VAL A 67 8.82 12.08 -1.67
CA VAL A 67 8.69 13.43 -2.22
C VAL A 67 9.90 14.26 -1.81
N ALA A 68 10.27 14.22 -0.51
CA ALA A 68 11.44 14.94 0.01
C ALA A 68 12.75 14.50 -0.68
N GLY A 69 12.86 13.21 -1.03
CA GLY A 69 14.00 12.66 -1.75
C GLY A 69 13.98 12.83 -3.27
N CYS A 70 12.96 13.45 -3.88
CA CYS A 70 12.87 13.57 -5.33
C CYS A 70 13.54 14.87 -5.84
N PRO A 71 14.69 14.80 -6.54
CA PRO A 71 15.44 16.00 -6.93
C PRO A 71 14.74 16.83 -8.02
N THR A 72 13.84 16.24 -8.80
CA THR A 72 13.13 16.90 -9.91
C THR A 72 11.68 17.26 -9.58
N ALA A 73 11.24 16.91 -8.36
CA ALA A 73 9.84 17.00 -7.92
C ALA A 73 8.86 16.28 -8.88
N ALA A 74 9.31 15.17 -9.50
CA ALA A 74 8.44 14.22 -10.19
C ALA A 74 7.43 13.57 -9.23
N LEU A 75 7.80 13.37 -7.96
CA LEU A 75 6.88 12.99 -6.89
C LEU A 75 6.43 14.25 -6.14
N HIS A 76 5.12 14.36 -5.90
CA HIS A 76 4.54 15.51 -5.22
C HIS A 76 3.24 15.14 -4.49
N LYS A 77 2.86 15.90 -3.46
CA LYS A 77 1.52 15.85 -2.85
C LYS A 77 0.53 16.60 -3.75
N ALA A 78 -0.52 15.92 -4.20
CA ALA A 78 -1.62 16.52 -4.95
C ALA A 78 -2.62 17.23 -4.00
N GLY A 79 -3.54 18.01 -4.58
CA GLY A 79 -4.54 18.77 -3.82
C GLY A 79 -5.52 17.91 -3.01
N ASP A 80 -5.69 16.63 -3.36
CA ASP A 80 -6.48 15.66 -2.59
C ASP A 80 -5.68 14.97 -1.48
N GLY A 81 -4.41 15.37 -1.26
CA GLY A 81 -3.54 14.79 -0.24
C GLY A 81 -2.86 13.49 -0.66
N THR A 82 -3.11 12.98 -1.87
CA THR A 82 -2.39 11.79 -2.37
C THR A 82 -1.02 12.15 -2.93
N VAL A 83 -0.01 11.31 -2.70
CA VAL A 83 1.28 11.44 -3.40
C VAL A 83 1.13 10.97 -4.85
N GLN A 84 1.44 11.81 -5.82
CA GLN A 84 1.35 11.56 -7.26
C GLN A 84 2.72 11.57 -7.94
N TYR A 85 2.79 10.99 -9.15
CA TYR A 85 4.00 10.85 -9.95
C TYR A 85 3.80 11.43 -11.34
N ASP A 86 4.76 12.25 -11.76
CA ASP A 86 4.86 12.85 -13.08
C ASP A 86 6.05 12.24 -13.81
N ALA A 87 5.77 11.51 -14.88
CA ALA A 87 6.79 10.81 -15.68
C ALA A 87 7.67 11.78 -16.47
N ASP A 88 7.13 12.91 -16.94
CA ASP A 88 7.85 13.87 -17.78
C ASP A 88 8.96 14.60 -17.02
N ARG A 89 8.81 14.67 -15.69
CA ARG A 89 9.81 15.26 -14.78
C ARG A 89 10.79 14.23 -14.23
N CYS A 90 10.55 12.94 -14.45
CA CYS A 90 11.32 11.89 -13.81
C CYS A 90 12.60 11.59 -14.59
N VAL A 91 13.73 11.62 -13.89
CA VAL A 91 15.05 11.22 -14.45
C VAL A 91 15.43 9.78 -14.07
N VAL A 92 14.48 9.01 -13.54
CA VAL A 92 14.64 7.58 -13.19
C VAL A 92 15.85 7.32 -12.28
N CYS A 93 16.19 8.26 -11.38
CA CYS A 93 17.33 8.13 -10.46
C CYS A 93 17.14 7.07 -9.36
N ARG A 94 15.92 6.52 -9.23
CA ARG A 94 15.53 5.48 -8.26
C ARG A 94 15.67 5.85 -6.78
N ASN A 95 16.09 7.06 -6.44
CA ASN A 95 16.22 7.48 -5.03
C ASN A 95 14.91 7.32 -4.23
N CYS A 96 13.77 7.56 -4.87
CA CYS A 96 12.46 7.36 -4.25
C CYS A 96 12.19 5.92 -3.79
N MET A 97 12.81 4.92 -4.43
CA MET A 97 12.75 3.52 -4.03
C MET A 97 13.56 3.27 -2.77
N THR A 98 14.73 3.91 -2.66
CA THR A 98 15.63 3.79 -1.50
C THR A 98 15.04 4.44 -0.24
N VAL A 99 14.44 5.62 -0.38
CA VAL A 99 13.96 6.40 0.78
C VAL A 99 12.55 6.03 1.24
N CYS A 100 11.78 5.29 0.45
CA CYS A 100 10.43 4.88 0.85
C CYS A 100 10.51 3.65 1.75
N PRO A 101 10.17 3.76 3.05
CA PRO A 101 10.36 2.66 4.00
C PRO A 101 9.36 1.51 3.78
N TYR A 102 8.34 1.71 2.94
CA TYR A 102 7.33 0.70 2.58
C TYR A 102 7.58 0.03 1.22
N GLY A 103 8.65 0.39 0.50
CA GLY A 103 8.94 -0.15 -0.84
C GLY A 103 7.84 0.13 -1.88
N ALA A 104 7.16 1.28 -1.79
CA ALA A 104 6.01 1.58 -2.62
C ALA A 104 6.36 2.03 -4.06
N PRO A 105 7.35 2.92 -4.30
CA PRO A 105 7.91 3.12 -5.62
C PRO A 105 8.76 1.91 -6.03
N GLN A 106 8.55 1.44 -7.25
CA GLN A 106 9.30 0.35 -7.87
C GLN A 106 9.70 0.77 -9.29
N HIS A 107 10.74 0.16 -9.84
CA HIS A 107 11.17 0.44 -11.21
C HIS A 107 10.44 -0.52 -12.16
N ASP A 108 9.84 0.05 -13.19
CA ASP A 108 9.38 -0.67 -14.37
C ASP A 108 10.54 -0.71 -15.36
N GLU A 109 11.16 -1.87 -15.53
CA GLU A 109 12.33 -2.04 -16.39
C GLU A 109 11.95 -1.91 -17.88
N ASP A 110 10.76 -2.37 -18.27
CA ASP A 110 10.32 -2.37 -19.66
C ASP A 110 10.02 -0.96 -20.14
N ALA A 111 9.28 -0.19 -19.34
CA ALA A 111 8.97 1.20 -19.63
C ALA A 111 10.12 2.17 -19.28
N ASN A 112 11.11 1.69 -18.51
CA ASN A 112 12.12 2.50 -17.85
C ASN A 112 11.52 3.68 -17.06
N LEU A 113 10.48 3.41 -16.26
CA LEU A 113 9.76 4.41 -15.47
C LEU A 113 9.63 3.99 -14.01
N ILE A 114 9.30 4.93 -13.13
CA ILE A 114 8.93 4.59 -11.75
C ILE A 114 7.44 4.26 -11.70
N ALA A 115 7.11 3.09 -11.19
CA ALA A 115 5.75 2.65 -10.92
C ALA A 115 5.45 2.70 -9.42
N LYS A 116 4.39 3.40 -9.03
CA LYS A 116 3.85 3.41 -7.65
C LYS A 116 2.32 3.46 -7.67
N CYS A 117 1.64 3.13 -6.57
CA CYS A 117 0.18 3.35 -6.50
C CYS A 117 -0.15 4.84 -6.77
N ASP A 118 -1.14 5.08 -7.62
CA ASP A 118 -1.68 6.40 -8.00
C ASP A 118 -2.98 6.72 -7.24
N ALA A 119 -3.30 5.92 -6.22
CA ALA A 119 -4.62 5.86 -5.57
C ALA A 119 -5.77 5.61 -6.56
N CYS A 120 -5.52 5.12 -7.78
CA CYS A 120 -6.50 5.09 -8.86
C CYS A 120 -7.18 6.45 -9.10
N LYS A 121 -6.41 7.56 -9.05
CA LYS A 121 -6.94 8.92 -9.12
C LYS A 121 -7.95 9.13 -10.25
N ALA A 122 -7.65 8.69 -11.47
CA ALA A 122 -8.56 8.84 -12.61
C ALA A 122 -9.92 8.14 -12.40
N LEU A 123 -9.97 7.02 -11.67
CA LEU A 123 -11.23 6.35 -11.33
C LEU A 123 -12.01 7.11 -10.26
N ARG A 124 -11.31 7.58 -9.23
CA ARG A 124 -11.90 8.39 -8.16
C ARG A 124 -12.47 9.70 -8.68
N ASP A 125 -11.78 10.37 -9.58
CA ASP A 125 -12.25 11.59 -10.24
C ASP A 125 -13.53 11.32 -11.07
N ALA A 126 -13.75 10.07 -11.48
CA ALA A 126 -14.98 9.58 -12.14
C ALA A 126 -16.00 8.96 -11.17
N GLY A 127 -15.85 9.13 -9.85
CA GLY A 127 -16.78 8.62 -8.84
C GLY A 127 -16.69 7.10 -8.61
N ARG A 128 -15.60 6.46 -9.04
CA ARG A 128 -15.37 5.02 -8.88
C ARG A 128 -14.34 4.72 -7.78
N ASN A 129 -14.42 3.50 -7.23
CA ASN A 129 -13.42 3.00 -6.30
C ASN A 129 -12.09 2.68 -7.00
N PRO A 130 -10.98 2.62 -6.24
CA PRO A 130 -9.78 1.94 -6.71
C PRO A 130 -10.05 0.49 -7.10
N VAL A 131 -9.45 0.02 -8.20
CA VAL A 131 -9.69 -1.36 -8.70
C VAL A 131 -9.34 -2.44 -7.70
N CYS A 132 -8.34 -2.21 -6.84
CA CYS A 132 -7.96 -3.17 -5.82
C CYS A 132 -9.03 -3.33 -4.72
N VAL A 133 -9.84 -2.30 -4.48
CA VAL A 133 -10.98 -2.34 -3.56
C VAL A 133 -12.11 -3.15 -4.18
N ASP A 134 -12.52 -2.81 -5.41
CA ASP A 134 -13.61 -3.51 -6.12
C ASP A 134 -13.28 -4.99 -6.38
N ALA A 135 -12.00 -5.31 -6.62
CA ALA A 135 -11.57 -6.67 -6.92
C ALA A 135 -11.38 -7.56 -5.67
N CYS A 136 -11.52 -7.03 -4.45
CA CYS A 136 -11.29 -7.82 -3.24
C CYS A 136 -12.51 -8.73 -2.93
N PRO A 137 -12.41 -10.06 -3.10
CA PRO A 137 -13.57 -10.95 -2.87
C PRO A 137 -14.01 -10.99 -1.41
N MET A 138 -13.07 -10.76 -0.48
CA MET A 138 -13.32 -10.75 0.96
C MET A 138 -13.78 -9.39 1.50
N ARG A 139 -13.83 -8.36 0.64
CA ARG A 139 -14.09 -6.96 1.05
C ARG A 139 -13.21 -6.53 2.23
N ALA A 140 -11.94 -6.91 2.15
CA ALA A 140 -10.93 -6.61 3.15
C ALA A 140 -10.24 -5.26 2.90
N LEU A 141 -10.60 -4.55 1.82
CA LEU A 141 -9.97 -3.30 1.41
C LEU A 141 -11.04 -2.23 1.21
N GLU A 142 -10.78 -1.04 1.74
CA GLU A 142 -11.54 0.18 1.47
C GLU A 142 -10.57 1.35 1.24
N PHE A 143 -11.04 2.41 0.57
CA PHE A 143 -10.25 3.61 0.32
C PHE A 143 -11.11 4.85 0.50
N GLY A 144 -10.62 5.84 1.25
CA GLY A 144 -11.38 7.04 1.57
C GLY A 144 -10.65 7.94 2.56
N GLU A 145 -11.37 8.94 3.06
CA GLU A 145 -10.87 9.81 4.13
C GLU A 145 -10.67 9.00 5.40
N LEU A 146 -9.48 9.10 6.01
CA LEU A 146 -9.11 8.28 7.16
C LEU A 146 -10.06 8.46 8.36
N ASP A 147 -10.49 9.70 8.64
CA ASP A 147 -11.41 9.96 9.74
C ASP A 147 -12.76 9.29 9.52
N GLY A 148 -13.25 9.28 8.27
CA GLY A 148 -14.48 8.60 7.89
C GLY A 148 -14.35 7.08 8.01
N LEU A 149 -13.23 6.52 7.55
CA LEU A 149 -12.94 5.09 7.71
C LEU A 149 -12.82 4.69 9.19
N ARG A 150 -12.14 5.50 10.00
CA ARG A 150 -12.01 5.27 11.44
C ARG A 150 -13.37 5.30 12.15
N ALA A 151 -14.22 6.25 11.79
CA ALA A 151 -15.59 6.32 12.32
C ALA A 151 -16.45 5.12 11.90
N ALA A 152 -16.34 4.67 10.64
CA ALA A 152 -17.13 3.56 10.11
C ALA A 152 -16.75 2.19 10.71
N HIS A 153 -15.46 1.97 10.96
CA HIS A 153 -14.93 0.68 11.41
C HIS A 153 -14.74 0.58 12.93
N GLY A 154 -14.71 1.71 13.63
CA GLY A 154 -14.48 1.79 15.07
C GLY A 154 -13.20 1.07 15.51
N GLY A 155 -13.13 0.67 16.79
CA GLY A 155 -12.20 -0.33 17.33
C GLY A 155 -10.69 -0.13 17.09
N ASP A 156 -9.93 -1.19 17.40
CA ASP A 156 -8.46 -1.28 17.44
C ASP A 156 -7.79 -1.16 16.05
N LEU A 157 -8.02 -0.04 15.37
CA LEU A 157 -7.33 0.29 14.13
C LEU A 157 -5.97 0.90 14.44
N THR A 158 -4.97 0.43 13.72
CA THR A 158 -3.59 0.87 13.86
C THR A 158 -2.97 1.18 12.51
N SER A 159 -1.93 2.01 12.51
CA SER A 159 -1.03 2.19 11.35
C SER A 159 0.32 1.50 11.59
N GLU A 160 0.44 0.79 12.72
CA GLU A 160 1.64 0.14 13.23
C GLU A 160 1.44 -1.38 13.23
N LEU A 161 2.41 -2.10 12.69
CA LEU A 161 2.56 -3.55 12.84
C LEU A 161 4.06 -3.86 13.02
N PRO A 162 4.44 -4.92 13.74
CA PRO A 162 5.84 -5.36 13.86
C PRO A 162 6.56 -5.54 12.51
N VAL A 163 5.83 -5.90 11.45
CA VAL A 163 6.37 -6.10 10.10
C VAL A 163 6.54 -4.81 9.29
N LEU A 164 6.03 -3.68 9.80
CA LEU A 164 6.10 -2.38 9.16
C LEU A 164 7.12 -1.47 9.87
N PRO A 165 7.70 -0.49 9.15
CA PRO A 165 8.43 0.58 9.81
C PRO A 165 7.47 1.43 10.65
N SER A 166 7.99 2.09 11.68
CA SER A 166 7.20 2.97 12.54
C SER A 166 6.45 4.04 11.73
N ALA A 167 5.19 4.28 12.09
CA ALA A 167 4.33 5.28 11.49
C ALA A 167 4.87 6.70 11.69
N ASP A 168 5.58 6.97 12.78
CA ASP A 168 6.18 8.29 13.09
C ASP A 168 7.21 8.74 12.04
N VAL A 169 7.74 7.82 11.23
CA VAL A 169 8.74 8.14 10.19
C VAL A 169 8.12 8.96 9.06
N THR A 170 6.87 8.70 8.70
CA THR A 170 6.23 9.35 7.52
C THR A 170 4.78 9.74 7.72
N HIS A 171 4.15 9.39 8.83
CA HIS A 171 2.72 9.51 9.08
C HIS A 171 1.90 8.89 7.93
N PRO A 172 1.96 7.55 7.75
CA PRO A 172 1.33 6.86 6.63
C PRO A 172 -0.20 6.98 6.67
N ASN A 173 -0.83 7.23 5.51
CA ASN A 173 -2.28 7.21 5.41
C ASN A 173 -2.79 5.78 5.19
N LEU A 174 -2.76 5.01 6.27
CA LEU A 174 -3.08 3.58 6.31
C LEU A 174 -3.77 3.24 7.63
N LEU A 175 -4.90 2.55 7.55
CA LEU A 175 -5.58 1.96 8.70
C LEU A 175 -5.63 0.45 8.55
N LEU A 176 -5.24 -0.26 9.59
CA LEU A 176 -5.17 -1.70 9.63
C LEU A 176 -6.08 -2.18 10.76
N ARG A 177 -6.97 -3.13 10.45
CA ARG A 177 -7.55 -4.00 11.49
C ARG A 177 -6.65 -5.22 11.61
N PRO A 178 -5.83 -5.33 12.67
CA PRO A 178 -4.85 -6.38 12.77
C PRO A 178 -5.51 -7.74 13.04
N SER A 179 -4.91 -8.81 12.53
CA SER A 179 -5.13 -10.16 13.04
C SER A 179 -4.21 -10.42 14.24
N ALA A 180 -4.53 -11.42 15.06
CA ALA A 180 -3.68 -11.78 16.20
C ALA A 180 -2.24 -12.13 15.77
N GLY A 181 -2.08 -12.84 14.64
CA GLY A 181 -0.76 -13.16 14.08
C GLY A 181 0.02 -11.92 13.63
N ALA A 182 -0.67 -10.91 13.10
CA ALA A 182 -0.04 -9.67 12.63
C ALA A 182 0.53 -8.80 13.77
N LEU A 183 0.12 -9.05 15.02
CA LEU A 183 0.63 -8.36 16.21
C LEU A 183 1.83 -9.07 16.85
N ARG A 184 2.20 -10.25 16.35
CA ARG A 184 3.33 -11.00 16.89
C ARG A 184 4.66 -10.47 16.33
N GLU A 185 5.71 -10.56 17.14
CA GLU A 185 7.06 -10.14 16.77
C GLU A 185 7.90 -11.29 16.18
N ASP A 186 7.50 -12.54 16.39
CA ASP A 186 8.20 -13.75 15.90
C ASP A 186 7.77 -14.16 14.48
N PHE A 187 7.49 -13.16 13.63
CA PHE A 187 7.03 -13.39 12.26
C PHE A 187 8.18 -13.75 11.32
N ARG A 188 7.84 -14.51 10.27
CA ARG A 188 8.71 -14.79 9.14
C ARG A 188 7.94 -14.65 7.83
N GLU A 189 8.51 -13.92 6.87
CA GLU A 189 7.95 -13.85 5.52
C GLU A 189 8.03 -15.22 4.82
N VAL A 190 6.93 -15.63 4.20
CA VAL A 190 6.81 -16.88 3.44
C VAL A 190 6.33 -16.61 2.02
N THR A 191 6.92 -17.31 1.06
CA THR A 191 6.45 -17.31 -0.33
C THR A 191 5.47 -18.46 -0.52
N LEU A 192 4.21 -18.10 -0.77
CA LEU A 192 3.11 -19.03 -1.09
C LEU A 192 2.74 -18.94 -2.57
#